data_AF-A0A7V5YQ47-F1
#
_entry.id   AF-A0A7V5YQ47-F1
#
_cell.length_a   1.000
_cell.length_b   1.000
_cell.length_c   1.000
_cell.angle_alpha   90.00
_cell.angle_beta   90.00
_cell.angle_gamma   90.00
#
_symmetry.space_group_name_H-M   'P 1'
#
loop_
_entity.id
_entity.type
_entity.pdbx_description
1 polymer ?
#
loop_
_entity_poly.entity_id
_entity_poly.type
_entity_poly.pdbx_seq_one_letter_code
_entity_poly.pdbx_strand_id
1 'polypeptide(L)'
;MPGVEVWLDPAEASAGGWLPLAVPYRQVCQWCRSRFSLACVSCGGRGWLEGRIRVEVRIPAGVSDGALVESLVQLPTGEQAWLQIRIRVGGW
;
A
#
# COMPACT_ATOMS: atom_id res chain seq x y z
N MET A 1 7.57 3.78 -9.11
CA MET A 1 7.04 2.65 -8.31
C MET A 1 6.87 3.12 -6.88
N PRO A 2 5.70 2.95 -6.24
CA PRO A 2 5.56 3.29 -4.82
C PRO A 2 6.36 2.29 -4.00
N GLY A 3 7.50 2.73 -3.45
CA GLY A 3 8.28 1.96 -2.48
C GLY A 3 7.74 2.22 -1.08
N VAL A 4 7.45 1.16 -0.32
CA VAL A 4 7.02 1.25 1.08
C VAL A 4 8.17 0.75 1.95
N GLU A 5 8.59 1.55 2.92
CA GLU A 5 9.56 1.14 3.93
C GLU A 5 8.84 0.69 5.20
N VAL A 6 9.22 -0.48 5.69
CA VAL A 6 8.63 -1.11 6.87
C VAL A 6 9.72 -1.40 7.87
N TRP A 7 9.50 -1.00 9.11
CA TRP A 7 10.36 -1.33 10.24
C TRP A 7 9.82 -2.58 10.93
N LEU A 8 10.68 -3.59 11.06
CA LEU A 8 10.39 -4.82 11.80
C LEU A 8 11.38 -4.95 12.95
N ASP A 9 10.87 -5.43 14.07
CA ASP A 9 11.74 -5.85 15.16
C ASP A 9 12.52 -7.11 14.76
N PRO A 10 13.71 -7.37 15.32
CA PRO A 10 14.49 -8.57 15.03
C PRO A 10 13.70 -9.87 15.28
N ALA A 11 12.83 -9.86 16.28
CA ALA A 11 11.93 -10.97 16.58
C ALA A 11 10.94 -11.21 15.42
N GLU A 12 10.28 -10.15 14.92
CA GLU A 12 9.34 -10.22 13.80
C GLU A 12 10.04 -10.60 12.49
N ALA A 13 11.23 -10.05 12.24
CA ALA A 13 12.05 -10.39 11.09
C ALA A 13 12.47 -11.87 11.09
N SER A 14 12.80 -12.43 12.26
CA SER A 14 13.16 -13.85 12.38
C SER A 14 11.95 -14.78 12.29
N ALA A 15 10.83 -14.42 12.91
CA ALA A 15 9.61 -15.23 12.90
C ALA A 15 8.94 -15.23 11.51
N GLY A 16 9.05 -14.12 10.78
CA GLY A 16 8.20 -13.85 9.63
C GLY A 16 6.73 -13.74 10.04
N GLY A 17 5.85 -13.54 9.07
CA GLY A 17 4.42 -13.48 9.37
C GLY A 17 3.61 -12.71 8.35
N TRP A 18 2.40 -12.35 8.75
CA TRP A 18 1.49 -11.51 7.99
C TRP A 18 1.52 -10.11 8.57
N LEU A 19 1.94 -9.15 7.75
CA LEU A 19 2.01 -7.75 8.13
C LEU A 19 0.88 -6.97 7.45
N PRO A 20 -0.04 -6.37 8.22
CA PRO A 20 -1.07 -5.51 7.64
C PRO A 20 -0.47 -4.16 7.24
N LEU A 21 -0.36 -3.90 5.94
CA LEU A 21 0.12 -2.64 5.38
C LEU A 21 -1.03 -1.76 4.91
N ALA A 22 -0.98 -0.47 5.26
CA ALA A 22 -1.93 0.52 4.78
C ALA A 22 -1.42 1.16 3.48
N VAL A 23 -1.97 0.72 2.35
CA VAL A 23 -1.53 1.14 1.03
C VAL A 23 -2.45 2.24 0.51
N PRO A 24 -1.93 3.42 0.15
CA PRO A 24 -2.74 4.45 -0.47
C PRO A 24 -3.12 4.02 -1.88
N TYR A 25 -4.39 4.18 -2.24
CA TYR A 25 -4.88 3.96 -3.59
C TYR A 25 -5.64 5.18 -4.08
N ARG A 26 -5.65 5.36 -5.40
CA ARG A 26 -6.46 6.37 -6.08
C ARG A 26 -7.57 5.65 -6.82
N GLN A 27 -8.79 6.13 -6.66
CA GLN A 27 -9.93 5.67 -7.44
C GLN A 27 -10.53 6.83 -8.21
N VAL A 28 -11.03 6.54 -9.41
CA VAL A 28 -11.83 7.49 -10.18
C VAL A 28 -13.04 7.88 -9.36
N CYS A 29 -13.32 9.19 -9.29
CA CYS A 29 -14.54 9.67 -8.64
C CYS A 29 -15.73 9.12 -9.41
N GLN A 30 -16.50 8.21 -8.81
CA GLN A 30 -17.65 7.60 -9.49
C GLN A 30 -18.77 8.61 -9.80
N TRP A 31 -18.82 9.73 -9.05
CA TRP A 31 -19.81 10.77 -9.26
C TRP A 31 -19.56 11.57 -10.55
N CYS A 32 -18.36 12.11 -10.73
CA CYS A 32 -18.02 12.89 -11.94
C CYS A 32 -17.36 12.06 -13.04
N ARG A 33 -16.95 10.81 -12.75
CA ARG A 33 -16.26 9.90 -13.68
C ARG A 33 -15.05 10.54 -14.36
N SER A 34 -14.22 11.22 -13.57
CA SER A 34 -13.05 12.00 -14.05
C SER A 34 -13.38 13.11 -15.06
N ARG A 35 -14.65 13.44 -15.29
CA ARG A 35 -15.01 14.68 -15.99
C ARG A 35 -14.70 15.81 -15.02
N PHE A 36 -13.60 16.51 -15.27
CA PHE A 36 -13.18 17.67 -14.48
C PHE A 36 -14.37 18.61 -14.32
N SER A 37 -14.93 18.60 -13.12
CA SER A 37 -16.09 19.39 -12.76
C SER A 37 -15.74 20.06 -11.44
N LEU A 38 -15.39 21.34 -11.52
CA LEU A 38 -14.99 22.17 -10.37
C LEU A 38 -16.04 22.15 -9.24
N ALA A 39 -17.30 21.81 -9.56
CA ALA A 39 -18.42 21.72 -8.64
C ALA A 39 -18.67 20.30 -8.07
N CYS A 40 -17.83 19.29 -8.37
CA CYS A 40 -18.06 17.95 -7.83
C CYS A 40 -17.81 17.93 -6.33
N VAL A 41 -18.88 17.92 -5.53
CA VAL A 41 -18.84 17.90 -4.05
C VAL A 41 -18.17 16.66 -3.47
N SER A 42 -18.12 15.56 -4.23
CA SER A 42 -17.49 14.31 -3.79
C SER A 42 -15.96 14.38 -3.85
N CYS A 43 -15.38 14.79 -4.99
CA CYS A 43 -13.93 14.83 -5.18
C CYS A 43 -13.32 16.24 -5.13
N GLY A 44 -14.12 17.28 -4.88
CA GLY A 44 -13.69 18.68 -4.89
C GLY A 44 -13.12 19.13 -6.23
N GLY A 45 -13.63 18.56 -7.33
CA GLY A 45 -13.16 18.84 -8.69
C GLY A 45 -11.83 18.20 -9.10
N ARG A 46 -11.21 17.38 -8.24
CA ARG A 46 -9.98 16.64 -8.60
C ARG A 46 -10.21 15.56 -9.65
N GLY A 47 -11.39 14.94 -9.68
CA GLY A 47 -11.69 13.81 -10.56
C GLY A 47 -11.31 12.44 -9.97
N TRP A 48 -10.53 12.39 -8.88
CA TRP A 48 -10.19 11.18 -8.13
C TRP A 48 -10.40 11.35 -6.63
N LEU A 49 -10.55 10.22 -5.94
CA LEU A 49 -10.56 10.10 -4.48
C LEU A 49 -9.33 9.30 -4.04
N GLU A 50 -8.69 9.75 -2.96
CA GLU A 50 -7.59 9.03 -2.32
C GLU A 50 -8.14 8.25 -1.13
N GLY A 51 -7.80 6.96 -1.05
CA GLY A 51 -8.17 6.08 0.05
C GLY A 51 -6.95 5.31 0.54
N ARG A 52 -7.11 4.61 1.67
CA ARG A 52 -6.13 3.64 2.16
C ARG A 52 -6.80 2.29 2.30
N ILE A 53 -6.19 1.25 1.76
CA ILE A 53 -6.61 -0.14 1.96
C ILE A 53 -5.61 -0.84 2.87
N ARG A 54 -6.10 -1.68 3.77
CA ARG A 54 -5.25 -2.61 4.54
C ARG A 54 -5.08 -3.88 3.73
N VAL A 55 -3.84 -4.22 3.41
CA VAL A 55 -3.46 -5.44 2.70
C VAL A 55 -2.55 -6.26 3.60
N GLU A 56 -2.79 -7.56 3.69
CA GLU A 56 -1.93 -8.45 4.45
C GLU A 56 -0.81 -8.94 3.54
N VAL A 57 0.42 -8.52 3.83
CA VAL A 57 1.59 -8.97 3.08
C VAL A 57 2.31 -10.02 3.88
N ARG A 58 2.62 -11.13 3.21
CA ARG A 58 3.43 -12.19 3.80
C ARG A 58 4.90 -11.80 3.77
N ILE A 59 5.49 -11.71 4.95
CA ILE A 59 6.92 -11.53 5.15
C ILE A 59 7.56 -12.90 5.44
N PRO A 60 8.57 -13.32 4.65
CA PRO A 60 9.30 -14.55 4.94
C PRO A 60 9.95 -14.52 6.32
N ALA A 61 10.12 -15.69 6.93
CA ALA A 61 10.92 -15.83 8.15
C ALA A 61 12.41 -15.64 7.83
N GLY A 62 13.13 -14.96 8.71
CA GLY A 62 14.56 -14.71 8.56
C GLY A 62 14.92 -13.63 7.54
N VAL A 63 14.06 -12.63 7.34
CA VAL A 63 14.37 -11.49 6.46
C VAL A 63 15.48 -10.63 7.06
N SER A 64 16.46 -10.26 6.22
CA SER A 64 17.56 -9.37 6.60
C SER A 64 17.18 -7.89 6.44
N ASP A 65 17.90 -6.99 7.12
CA ASP A 65 17.81 -5.55 6.84
C ASP A 65 18.09 -5.27 5.36
N GLY A 66 17.23 -4.44 4.76
CA GLY A 66 17.31 -4.07 3.35
C GLY A 66 16.67 -5.08 2.40
N ALA A 67 16.06 -6.17 2.90
CA ALA A 67 15.33 -7.11 2.05
C ALA A 67 14.20 -6.42 1.27
N LEU A 68 14.06 -6.78 0.00
CA LEU A 68 12.98 -6.32 -0.87
C LEU A 68 11.96 -7.45 -1.02
N VAL A 69 10.73 -7.18 -0.63
CA VAL A 69 9.59 -8.08 -0.82
C VAL A 69 8.65 -7.45 -1.82
N GLU A 70 8.36 -8.19 -2.88
CA GLU A 70 7.38 -7.78 -3.87
C GLU A 70 6.07 -8.53 -3.63
N SER A 71 4.97 -7.78 -3.54
CA SER A 71 3.66 -8.36 -3.34
C SER A 71 2.66 -7.77 -4.32
N LEU A 72 1.92 -8.65 -4.99
CA LEU A 72 0.81 -8.26 -5.83
C LEU A 72 -0.42 -8.07 -4.95
N VAL A 73 -0.97 -6.86 -4.92
CA VAL A 73 -2.19 -6.57 -4.16
C VAL A 73 -3.34 -6.21 -5.07
N GLN A 74 -4.53 -6.60 -4.66
CA GLN A 74 -5.76 -6.22 -5.33
C GLN A 74 -6.34 -4.98 -4.68
N LEU A 75 -6.50 -3.92 -5.45
CA LEU A 75 -7.08 -2.67 -4.99
C LEU A 75 -8.62 -2.76 -5.05
N PRO A 76 -9.34 -1.94 -4.26
CA PRO A 76 -10.80 -1.84 -4.34
C PRO A 76 -11.33 -1.45 -5.73
N THR A 77 -10.48 -0.84 -6.56
CA THR A 77 -10.81 -0.47 -7.94
C THR A 77 -10.90 -1.67 -8.88
N GLY A 78 -10.49 -2.87 -8.43
CA GLY A 78 -10.36 -4.06 -9.27
C GLY A 78 -9.01 -4.17 -9.98
N GLU A 79 -8.15 -3.17 -9.82
CA GLU A 79 -6.79 -3.16 -10.37
C GLU A 79 -5.83 -3.94 -9.47
N GLN A 80 -4.82 -4.54 -10.09
CA GLN A 80 -3.71 -5.15 -9.36
C GLN A 80 -2.51 -4.21 -9.38
N ALA A 81 -1.89 -4.03 -8.22
CA ALA A 81 -0.71 -3.19 -8.07
C ALA A 81 0.44 -4.00 -7.48
N TRP A 82 1.64 -3.84 -8.06
CA TRP A 82 2.87 -4.36 -7.48
C TRP A 82 3.37 -3.40 -6.41
N LEU A 83 3.51 -3.92 -5.19
CA LEU A 83 4.11 -3.21 -4.07
C LEU A 83 5.50 -3.76 -3.83
N GLN A 84 6.48 -2.86 -3.85
CA GLN A 84 7.83 -3.15 -3.42
C GLN A 84 7.98 -2.66 -1.97
N ILE A 85 8.24 -3.59 -1.08
CA ILE A 85 8.35 -3.35 0.35
C ILE A 85 9.80 -3.56 0.73
N ARG A 86 10.43 -2.50 1.22
CA ARG A 86 11.78 -2.56 1.75
C ARG A 86 11.71 -2.75 3.25
N ILE A 87 12.23 -3.87 3.71
CA ILE A 87 12.28 -4.22 5.12
C ILE A 87 13.50 -3.56 5.74
N ARG A 88 13.27 -2.90 6.87
CA ARG A 88 14.30 -2.40 7.76
C ARG A 88 14.23 -3.17 9.08
N VAL A 89 15.34 -3.77 9.48
CA VAL A 89 15.43 -4.51 10.74
C VAL A 89 16.28 -3.69 11.70
N GLY A 90 15.66 -3.20 12.76
CA GLY A 90 16.32 -2.39 13.78
C GLY A 90 15.43 -2.19 14.98
N GLY A 91 16.01 -2.31 16.17
CA GLY A 91 15.38 -1.80 17.40
C GLY A 91 15.65 -0.30 17.49
N TRP A 92 14.64 0.44 17.92
CA TRP A 92 14.73 1.88 18.20
C TRP A 92 15.80 2.21 19.24
#